data_AF-A0A844WF65-F1
#
_entry.id   AF-A0A844WF65-F1
#
_cell.length_a   1.000
_cell.length_b   1.000
_cell.length_c   1.000
_cell.angle_alpha   90.00
_cell.angle_beta   90.00
_cell.angle_gamma   90.00
#
_symmetry.space_group_name_H-M   'P 1'
#
loop_
_entity.id
_entity.type
_entity.pdbx_description
1 polymer ?
#
loop_
_entity_poly.entity_id
_entity_poly.type
_entity_poly.pdbx_seq_one_letter_code
_entity_poly.pdbx_strand_id
1 'polypeptide(L)' 'MSAPDMSLQTQARKHGTPIWGIFVSALFGALAGALVAITAVSGGDAPQGADIRIDGRTGAAEPAM' A
#
# COMPACT_ATOMS: atom_id res chain seq x y z
N MET A 1 -27.14 33.83 -29.16
CA MET A 1 -26.70 32.66 -28.37
C MET A 1 -26.71 33.07 -26.90
N SER A 2 -27.35 32.31 -26.03
CA SER A 2 -27.31 32.53 -24.58
C SER A 2 -26.00 32.00 -23.99
N ALA A 3 -25.48 32.70 -22.98
CA ALA A 3 -24.23 32.33 -22.32
C ALA A 3 -24.37 31.00 -21.54
N PRO A 4 -23.30 30.20 -21.43
CA PRO A 4 -23.31 28.97 -20.64
C PRO A 4 -23.62 29.27 -19.16
N ASP A 5 -24.50 28.47 -18.55
CA ASP A 5 -24.81 28.56 -17.12
C ASP A 5 -23.61 28.05 -16.29
N MET A 6 -22.91 28.99 -15.65
CA MET A 6 -21.72 28.77 -14.83
C MET A 6 -22.05 28.71 -13.33
N SER A 7 -23.22 28.18 -12.97
CA SER A 7 -23.61 28.04 -11.57
C SER A 7 -22.66 27.10 -10.81
N LEU A 8 -22.05 27.61 -9.73
CA LEU A 8 -21.17 26.86 -8.82
C LEU A 8 -21.86 25.58 -8.28
N GLN A 9 -23.18 25.61 -8.14
CA GLN A 9 -23.98 24.48 -7.67
C GLN A 9 -23.97 23.31 -8.67
N THR A 10 -24.02 23.60 -9.97
CA THR A 10 -23.92 22.58 -11.04
C THR A 10 -22.53 21.96 -11.08
N GLN A 11 -21.50 22.77 -10.87
CA GLN A 11 -20.11 22.32 -10.83
C GLN A 11 -19.82 21.46 -9.59
N ALA A 12 -20.24 21.89 -8.40
CA ALA A 12 -20.11 21.13 -7.17
C ALA A 12 -20.77 19.75 -7.26
N ARG A 13 -21.96 19.66 -7.87
CA ARG A 13 -22.68 18.39 -8.04
C ARG A 13 -22.00 17.44 -9.01
N LYS A 14 -21.37 17.97 -10.08
CA LYS A 14 -20.65 17.14 -11.07
C LYS A 14 -19.30 16.64 -10.57
N HIS A 15 -18.59 17.43 -9.77
CA HIS A 15 -17.25 17.07 -9.29
C HIS A 15 -17.22 16.43 -7.90
N GLY A 16 -18.29 16.54 -7.10
CA GLY A 16 -18.35 15.95 -5.76
C GLY A 16 -18.09 14.45 -5.75
N THR A 17 -18.75 13.68 -6.62
CA THR A 17 -18.58 12.22 -6.69
C THR A 17 -17.15 11.81 -7.12
N PRO A 18 -16.57 12.36 -8.19
CA PRO A 18 -15.16 12.10 -8.53
C PRO A 18 -14.17 12.45 -7.41
N ILE A 19 -14.33 13.61 -6.76
CA ILE A 19 -13.44 14.04 -5.67
C ILE A 19 -13.50 13.05 -4.51
N TRP A 20 -14.69 12.56 -4.17
CA TRP A 20 -14.84 11.57 -3.11
C TRP A 20 -14.20 10.22 -3.47
N GLY A 21 -14.30 9.79 -4.73
CA GLY A 21 -13.62 8.59 -5.22
C GLY A 21 -12.09 8.69 -5.11
N ILE A 22 -11.51 9.85 -5.44
CA ILE A 22 -10.07 10.11 -5.29
C ILE A 22 -9.69 10.05 -3.81
N PHE A 23 -10.46 10.72 -2.94
CA PHE A 23 -10.20 10.73 -1.50
C PHE A 23 -10.21 9.31 -0.90
N VAL A 24 -11.21 8.49 -1.23
CA VAL A 24 -11.30 7.10 -0.76
C VAL A 24 -10.12 6.26 -1.27
N SER A 25 -9.73 6.44 -2.53
CA SER A 25 -8.60 5.72 -3.11
C SER A 25 -7.29 6.09 -2.41
N ALA A 26 -7.08 7.37 -2.13
CA ALA A 26 -5.91 7.86 -1.41
C ALA A 26 -5.86 7.32 0.04
N LEU A 27 -7.00 7.34 0.73
CA LEU A 27 -7.12 6.78 2.09
C LEU A 27 -6.81 5.29 2.10
N PHE A 28 -7.36 4.53 1.15
CA PHE A 28 -7.07 3.11 1.02
C PHE A 28 -5.58 2.83 0.78
N GLY A 29 -4.95 3.57 -0.14
CA GLY A 29 -3.51 3.46 -0.40
C GLY A 29 -2.67 3.76 0.83
N ALA A 30 -3.03 4.80 1.59
CA ALA A 30 -2.36 5.14 2.85
C ALA A 30 -2.49 4.04 3.90
N LEU A 31 -3.69 3.45 4.07
CA LEU A 31 -3.93 2.36 5.00
C LEU A 31 -3.15 1.09 4.61
N ALA A 32 -3.17 0.72 3.33
CA ALA A 32 -2.41 -0.41 2.82
C ALA A 32 -0.89 -0.20 3.01
N GLY A 33 -0.38 0.99 2.69
CA GLY A 33 1.02 1.35 2.92
C GLY A 33 1.40 1.30 4.40
N ALA A 34 0.56 1.80 5.29
CA ALA A 34 0.76 1.73 6.73
C ALA A 34 0.82 0.28 7.24
N LEU A 35 -0.09 -0.59 6.77
CA LEU A 35 -0.07 -2.01 7.12
C LEU A 35 1.25 -2.69 6.69
N VAL A 36 1.70 -2.46 5.46
CA VAL A 36 2.98 -2.99 4.97
C VAL A 36 4.14 -2.48 5.83
N ALA A 37 4.18 -1.17 6.10
CA ALA A 37 5.23 -0.58 6.93
C ALA A 37 5.24 -1.17 8.34
N ILE A 38 4.07 -1.37 8.96
CA ILE A 38 3.95 -2.02 10.27
C ILE A 38 4.53 -3.44 10.19
N THR A 39 4.10 -4.26 9.22
CA THR A 39 4.59 -5.65 9.11
C THR A 39 6.09 -5.73 8.85
N ALA A 40 6.66 -4.80 8.09
CA ALA A 40 8.09 -4.76 7.82
C ALA A 40 8.91 -4.40 9.07
N VAL A 41 8.40 -3.51 9.93
CA VAL A 41 9.09 -3.08 11.15
C VAL A 41 8.83 -4.04 12.32
N SER A 42 7.62 -4.60 12.43
CA SER A 42 7.25 -5.51 13.51
C SER A 42 7.64 -6.96 13.25
N GLY A 43 7.77 -7.37 11.99
CA GLY A 43 8.19 -8.71 11.58
C GLY A 43 9.71 -8.87 11.50
N GLY A 44 10.47 -7.95 12.09
CA GLY A 44 11.94 -8.00 12.16
C GLY A 44 12.52 -9.06 13.11
N ASP A 45 11.72 -10.04 13.53
CA ASP A 45 12.28 -11.29 14.04
C ASP A 45 12.87 -12.03 12.83
N ALA A 46 14.14 -12.42 12.93
CA ALA A 46 14.91 -13.05 11.85
C ALA A 46 14.07 -14.08 11.05
N PRO A 47 14.23 -14.18 9.71
CA PRO A 47 13.46 -15.13 8.92
C PRO A 47 13.52 -16.51 9.56
N GLN A 48 12.37 -17.17 9.74
CA GLN A 48 12.31 -18.49 10.37
C GLN A 48 13.25 -19.43 9.59
N GLY A 49 14.28 -19.95 10.27
CA GLY A 49 15.33 -20.76 9.66
C GLY A 49 16.59 -20.00 9.21
N ALA A 50 16.75 -18.72 9.56
CA ALA A 50 17.99 -17.96 9.34
C ALA A 50 19.22 -18.60 10.00
N ASP A 51 18.99 -19.41 11.03
CA ASP A 51 20.03 -20.16 11.74
C ASP A 51 20.58 -21.34 10.93
N ILE A 52 19.95 -21.69 9.81
CA ILE A 52 20.32 -22.86 9.00
C ILE A 52 20.66 -22.43 7.57
N ARG A 53 21.88 -22.74 7.14
CA ARG A 53 22.36 -22.61 5.77
C ARG A 53 22.42 -24.00 5.12
N ILE A 54 21.94 -24.10 3.88
CA ILE A 54 22.11 -25.31 3.09
C ILE A 54 23.44 -25.22 2.32
N ASP A 55 24.33 -26.19 2.53
CA ASP A 55 25.55 -26.31 1.72
C ASP A 55 25.18 -26.67 0.28
N GLY A 56 25.50 -25.79 -0.66
CA GLY A 56 25.22 -25.99 -2.09
C GLY A 56 25.99 -27.15 -2.73
N ARG A 57 27.01 -27.70 -2.07
CA ARG A 57 27.78 -28.85 -2.58
C ARG A 57 27.20 -30.20 -2.13
N THR A 58 26.70 -30.27 -0.91
CA THR A 58 26.29 -31.55 -0.28
C THR A 58 24.78 -31.63 0.03
N GLY A 59 24.10 -30.49 0.07
CA GLY A 59 22.71 -30.38 0.50
C GLY A 59 22.53 -30.49 2.02
N ALA A 60 23.62 -30.54 2.80
CA ALA A 60 23.56 -30.62 4.25
C ALA A 60 23.05 -29.30 4.85
N ALA A 61 22.24 -29.42 5.90
CA ALA A 61 21.82 -28.30 6.74
C ALA A 61 22.90 -28.02 7.79
N GLU A 62 23.50 -26.83 7.73
CA GLU A 62 24.54 -26.38 8.65
C GLU A 62 24.13 -25.10 9.38
N PRO A 63 24.64 -24.85 10.59
CA PRO A 63 24.38 -23.58 11.27
C PRO A 63 24.91 -22.40 10.44
N ALA A 64 24.08 -21.39 10.25
CA ALA A 64 24.48 -20.12 9.66
C ALA A 64 25.34 -19.35 10.67
N MET A 65 26.64 -19.21 10.40
CA MET A 65 27.54 -18.33 11.17
C MET A 65 27.26 -16.85 10.88
#